data_AF-G7KI57-F1
#
_entry.id   AF-G7KI57-F1
#
_cell.length_a   1.000
_cell.length_b   1.000
_cell.length_c   1.000
_cell.angle_alpha   90.00
_cell.angle_beta   90.00
_cell.angle_gamma   90.00
#
_symmetry.space_group_name_H-M   'P 1'
#
loop_
_entity.id
_entity.type
_entity.pdbx_description
1 polymer ?
#
loop_
_entity_poly.entity_id
_entity_poly.type
_entity_poly.pdbx_seq_one_letter_code
_entity_poly.pdbx_strand_id
1 'polypeptide(L)' 'MDAILKFVYTLILYLFLLYVVPFHRCEKDEDCAHAQMAQCVLTNCICY' A
#
# COMPACT_ATOMS: atom_id res chain seq x y z
N MET A 1 29.36 8.96 2.92
CA MET A 1 28.11 9.75 3.08
C MET A 1 27.06 9.39 2.03
N ASP A 2 27.46 8.99 0.81
CA ASP A 2 26.55 8.71 -0.31
C ASP A 2 25.59 7.53 -0.11
N ALA A 3 26.00 6.48 0.59
CA ALA A 3 25.15 5.30 0.81
C ALA A 3 23.91 5.61 1.66
N ILE A 4 24.07 6.45 2.69
CA ILE A 4 22.97 6.85 3.59
C ILE A 4 21.97 7.72 2.82
N LEU A 5 22.47 8.66 2.01
CA LEU A 5 21.61 9.53 1.21
C LEU A 5 20.80 8.73 0.18
N LYS A 6 21.42 7.76 -0.49
CA LYS A 6 20.72 6.84 -1.40
C LYS A 6 19.66 6.02 -0.68
N PHE A 7 19.96 5.49 0.51
CA PHE A 7 19.00 4.73 1.30
C PHE A 7 17.76 5.57 1.66
N VAL A 8 17.96 6.80 2.13
CA VAL A 8 16.86 7.71 2.48
C VAL A 8 16.01 8.03 1.25
N TYR A 9 16.63 8.29 0.10
CA TYR A 9 15.90 8.55 -1.14
C TYR A 9 15.06 7.37 -1.60
N THR A 10 15.62 6.16 -1.55
CA THR A 10 14.88 4.93 -1.90
C THR A 10 13.71 4.71 -0.96
N LEU A 11 13.87 4.98 0.34
CA LEU A 11 12.80 4.85 1.33
C LEU A 11 11.67 5.85 1.09
N ILE A 12 11.99 7.11 0.78
CA ILE A 12 11.00 8.15 0.45
C ILE A 12 10.23 7.77 -0.82
N LEU A 13 10.93 7.33 -1.87
CA LEU A 13 10.30 6.88 -3.11
C LEU A 13 9.40 5.67 -2.89
N TYR A 14 9.82 4.73 -2.05
CA TYR A 14 9.01 3.57 -1.69
C TYR A 14 7.73 3.97 -0.96
N LEU A 15 7.83 4.85 0.04
CA LEU A 15 6.67 5.38 0.77
C LEU A 15 5.73 6.16 -0.15
N PHE A 16 6.28 6.96 -1.07
CA PHE A 16 5.49 7.70 -2.06
C PHE A 16 4.75 6.75 -3.00
N LEU A 17 5.43 5.73 -3.51
CA LEU A 17 4.81 4.67 -4.32
C LEU A 17 3.73 3.95 -3.53
N LEU A 18 3.94 3.64 -2.26
CA LEU A 18 2.94 3.00 -1.41
C LEU A 18 1.70 3.89 -1.20
N TYR A 19 1.89 5.21 -1.16
CA TYR A 19 0.79 6.18 -1.04
C TYR A 19 0.01 6.38 -2.36
N VAL A 20 0.73 6.42 -3.49
CA VAL A 20 0.19 6.72 -4.82
C VAL A 20 -0.39 5.50 -5.50
N VAL A 21 0.20 4.32 -5.31
CA VAL A 21 -0.35 3.08 -5.86
C VAL A 21 -1.73 2.89 -5.22
N PRO A 22 -2.80 2.86 -6.03
CA PRO A 22 -4.14 2.62 -5.54
C PRO A 22 -4.23 1.12 -5.26
N PHE A 23 -3.65 0.69 -4.13
CA PHE A 23 -4.26 -0.43 -3.45
C PHE A 23 -5.70 0.00 -3.19
N HIS A 24 -6.66 -0.83 -3.58
CA HIS A 24 -8.08 -0.58 -3.34
C HIS A 24 -8.22 -0.19 -1.87
N ARG A 25 -8.31 1.12 -1.63
CA ARG A 25 -8.36 1.66 -0.29
C ARG A 25 -9.68 1.24 0.27
N CYS A 26 -9.64 0.55 1.38
CA CYS A 26 -10.81 0.08 2.07
C CYS A 26 -10.82 0.68 3.46
N GLU A 27 -12.00 1.04 3.93
CA GLU A 27 -12.27 1.33 5.33
C GLU A 27 -12.96 0.12 5.98
N LYS A 28 -13.71 -0.64 5.17
CA LYS A 28 -14.44 -1.85 5.55
C LYS A 28 -14.22 -2.96 4.54
N ASP A 29 -14.44 -4.19 4.96
CA ASP A 29 -14.36 -5.38 4.09
C ASP A 29 -15.31 -5.27 2.89
N GLU A 30 -16.43 -4.59 3.04
CA GLU A 30 -17.43 -4.34 1.98
C GLU A 30 -16.88 -3.48 0.83
N ASP A 31 -15.88 -2.63 1.09
CA ASP A 31 -15.24 -1.81 0.05
C ASP A 31 -14.40 -2.66 -0.92
N CYS A 32 -14.10 -3.90 -0.54
CA CYS A 32 -13.36 -4.88 -1.33
C CYS A 32 -14.26 -5.70 -2.27
N ALA A 33 -15.43 -5.17 -2.64
CA ALA A 33 -16.51 -5.84 -3.39
C ALA A 33 -16.12 -6.50 -4.73
N HIS A 34 -14.96 -6.18 -5.30
CA HIS A 34 -14.50 -6.76 -6.57
C HIS A 34 -13.81 -8.13 -6.42
N ALA A 35 -13.40 -8.51 -5.22
CA ALA A 35 -12.76 -9.78 -4.94
C ALA A 35 -13.58 -10.53 -3.89
N GLN A 36 -14.24 -11.62 -4.28
CA GLN A 36 -15.13 -12.43 -3.44
C GLN A 36 -14.48 -13.00 -2.15
N MET A 37 -13.18 -12.76 -1.93
CA MET A 37 -12.38 -13.23 -0.80
C MET A 37 -11.33 -12.18 -0.35
N ALA A 38 -11.62 -10.89 -0.51
CA ALA A 38 -10.73 -9.84 -0.02
C ALA A 38 -11.19 -9.27 1.32
N GLN A 39 -10.27 -9.15 2.28
CA GLN A 39 -10.48 -8.45 3.55
C GLN A 39 -9.73 -7.13 3.57
N CYS A 40 -10.25 -6.17 4.32
CA CYS A 40 -9.62 -4.90 4.53
C CYS A 40 -8.58 -4.97 5.65
N VAL A 41 -7.31 -4.93 5.30
CA VAL A 41 -6.20 -4.97 6.25
C VAL A 41 -5.30 -3.77 6.03
N LEU A 42 -5.09 -2.97 7.08
CA LEU A 42 -4.23 -1.77 7.02
C LEU A 42 -4.61 -0.86 5.83
N THR A 43 -5.91 -0.58 5.68
CA THR A 43 -6.50 0.26 4.62
C THR A 43 -6.39 -0.28 3.19
N ASN A 44 -5.97 -1.53 3.01
CA ASN A 44 -5.85 -2.16 1.70
C ASN A 44 -6.66 -3.47 1.63
N CYS A 45 -7.31 -3.70 0.49
CA CYS A 45 -7.92 -5.00 0.22
C CYS A 45 -6.87 -6.07 -0.05
N ILE A 46 -6.84 -7.12 0.77
CA ILE A 46 -5.95 -8.28 0.61
C ILE A 46 -6.82 -9.50 0.31
N CYS A 47 -6.52 -10.20 -0.79
CA CYS A 47 -7.17 -11.48 -1.12
C CYS A 47 -6.47 -12.63 -0.38
N TYR A 48 -7.24 -13.59 0.16
CA TYR A 48 -6.74 -14.85 0.72
C TYR A 48 -6.79 -15.99 -0.30
#